data_AF-A0A0W1DVT9-F1
#
_entry.id   AF-A0A0W1DVT9-F1
#
_cell.length_a   1.000
_cell.length_b   1.000
_cell.length_c   1.000
_cell.angle_alpha   90.00
_cell.angle_beta   90.00
_cell.angle_gamma   90.00
#
_symmetry.space_group_name_H-M   'P 1'
#
loop_
_entity.id
_entity.type
_entity.pdbx_description
1 polymer ?
#
loop_
_entity_poly.entity_id
_entity_poly.type
_entity_poly.pdbx_seq_one_letter_code
_entity_poly.pdbx_strand_id
1 'polypeptide(L)'
;MFRTLIITLASASLLAGTPAIARGDRDQDNLREAAAQGQVIPLNRLIEGVKSRPPYSGMTYLGGPQFDAERMLYALKFMDGSQVVVVYVDARTGRIVGRKP
;
A
#
# COMPACT_ATOMS: atom_id res chain seq x y z
N MET A 1 29.98 -11.13 60.22
CA MET A 1 30.08 -12.34 59.36
C MET A 1 29.40 -12.02 58.04
N PHE A 2 30.11 -12.30 56.95
CA PHE A 2 29.82 -11.90 55.56
C PHE A 2 28.55 -12.53 54.99
N ARG A 3 27.78 -11.78 54.18
CA ARG A 3 27.65 -12.05 52.73
C ARG A 3 26.70 -11.07 52.05
N THR A 4 27.31 -10.12 51.35
CA THR A 4 26.76 -9.38 50.22
C THR A 4 26.42 -10.37 49.11
N LEU A 5 25.20 -10.31 48.55
CA LEU A 5 24.92 -10.90 47.25
C LEU A 5 24.28 -9.83 46.36
N ILE A 6 25.12 -9.29 45.48
CA ILE A 6 24.74 -8.39 44.40
C ILE A 6 24.14 -9.28 43.30
N ILE A 7 22.89 -9.03 42.92
CA ILE A 7 22.30 -9.59 41.69
C ILE A 7 21.96 -8.41 40.79
N THR A 8 22.93 -8.05 39.96
CA THR A 8 22.74 -7.19 38.80
C THR A 8 22.29 -8.08 37.65
N LEU A 9 21.03 -7.97 37.22
CA LEU A 9 20.61 -8.52 35.93
C LEU A 9 19.97 -7.41 35.11
N ALA A 10 20.83 -6.70 34.39
CA ALA A 10 20.44 -5.80 33.31
C ALA A 10 19.80 -6.62 32.19
N SER A 11 18.51 -6.38 31.93
CA SER A 11 17.86 -6.78 30.68
C SER A 11 17.39 -5.51 29.99
N ALA A 12 18.31 -4.86 29.27
CA ALA A 12 17.98 -3.81 28.32
C ALA A 12 17.46 -4.46 27.05
N SER A 13 16.14 -4.67 26.97
CA SER A 13 15.48 -5.06 25.73
C SER A 13 15.43 -3.85 24.80
N LEU A 14 16.47 -3.71 23.98
CA LEU A 14 16.45 -2.83 22.80
C LEU A 14 15.39 -3.35 21.84
N LEU A 15 14.18 -2.78 21.92
CA LEU A 15 13.21 -2.83 20.84
C LEU A 15 13.81 -2.05 19.67
N ALA A 16 14.55 -2.75 18.82
CA ALA A 16 14.94 -2.27 17.50
C ALA A 16 13.67 -2.02 16.69
N GLY A 17 13.17 -0.79 16.73
CA GLY A 17 12.14 -0.32 15.81
C GLY A 17 12.71 -0.38 14.39
N THR A 18 12.36 -1.43 13.65
CA THR A 18 12.62 -1.49 12.21
C THR A 18 11.86 -0.34 11.54
N PRO A 19 12.50 0.54 10.76
CA PRO A 19 11.79 1.57 10.02
C PRO A 19 11.03 0.89 8.88
N ALA A 20 9.74 0.61 9.10
CA ALA A 20 8.85 0.05 8.09
C ALA A 20 8.29 1.12 7.11
N ILE A 21 8.95 2.28 7.02
CA ILE A 21 8.51 3.43 6.24
C ILE A 21 9.60 3.71 5.20
N ALA A 22 9.43 3.22 3.96
CA ALA A 22 10.09 3.73 2.73
C ALA A 22 9.93 2.81 1.50
N ARG A 23 9.55 1.53 1.66
CA ARG A 23 9.52 0.60 0.51
C ARG A 23 8.45 0.98 -0.53
N GLY A 24 7.24 1.32 -0.09
CA GLY A 24 6.14 1.66 -1.01
C GLY A 24 6.36 2.92 -1.85
N ASP A 25 7.12 3.90 -1.36
CA ASP A 25 7.39 5.15 -2.07
C ASP A 25 8.33 4.91 -3.26
N ARG A 26 9.39 4.13 -3.04
CA ARG A 26 10.34 3.72 -4.10
C ARG A 26 9.67 2.86 -5.18
N ASP A 27 8.81 1.93 -4.77
CA ASP A 27 8.08 1.09 -5.72
C ASP A 27 7.10 1.92 -6.57
N GLN A 28 6.51 2.98 -5.98
CA GLN A 28 5.62 3.89 -6.69
C GLN A 28 6.38 4.74 -7.72
N ASP A 29 7.56 5.26 -7.38
CA ASP A 29 8.37 6.05 -8.32
C ASP A 29 8.86 5.21 -9.51
N ASN A 30 9.32 3.99 -9.25
CA ASN A 30 9.67 3.05 -10.33
C ASN A 30 8.48 2.77 -11.26
N LEU A 31 7.26 2.73 -10.73
CA LEU A 31 6.07 2.52 -11.55
C LEU A 31 5.63 3.76 -12.32
N ARG A 32 5.88 4.97 -11.79
CA ARG A 32 5.69 6.20 -12.55
C ARG A 32 6.61 6.22 -13.77
N GLU A 33 7.86 5.81 -13.60
CA GLU A 33 8.82 5.67 -14.69
C GLU A 33 8.40 4.58 -15.67
N ALA A 34 7.99 3.40 -15.19
CA ALA A 34 7.48 2.32 -16.05
C ALA A 34 6.23 2.75 -16.83
N ALA A 35 5.34 3.55 -16.24
CA ALA A 35 4.19 4.12 -16.91
C ALA A 35 4.59 5.15 -17.99
N ALA A 36 5.59 5.99 -17.69
CA ALA A 36 6.14 6.94 -18.66
C ALA A 36 6.79 6.22 -19.85
N GLN A 37 7.35 5.03 -19.64
CA GLN A 37 7.88 4.15 -20.68
C GLN A 37 6.81 3.26 -21.35
N GLY A 38 5.53 3.39 -20.98
CA GLY A 38 4.43 2.64 -21.58
C GLY A 38 4.32 1.16 -21.16
N GLN A 39 5.05 0.73 -20.14
CA GLN A 39 5.07 -0.65 -19.66
C GLN A 39 3.86 -0.99 -18.77
N VAL A 40 3.28 0.03 -18.12
CA VAL A 40 2.09 -0.08 -17.26
C VAL A 40 1.15 1.10 -17.52
N ILE A 41 -0.13 0.95 -17.19
CA ILE A 41 -1.10 2.04 -17.29
C ILE A 41 -0.81 3.05 -16.17
N PRO A 42 -0.73 4.36 -16.48
CA PRO A 42 -0.49 5.37 -15.46
C PRO A 42 -1.59 5.36 -14.40
N LEU A 43 -1.18 5.53 -13.14
CA LEU A 43 -2.05 5.47 -11.97
C LEU A 43 -3.33 6.31 -12.11
N ASN A 44 -3.23 7.54 -12.65
CA ASN A 44 -4.38 8.41 -12.85
C ASN A 44 -5.43 7.77 -13.79
N ARG A 45 -4.99 7.15 -14.89
CA ARG A 45 -5.88 6.43 -15.81
C ARG A 45 -6.51 5.19 -15.16
N LEU A 46 -5.80 4.51 -14.26
CA LEU A 46 -6.37 3.41 -13.50
C LEU A 46 -7.49 3.91 -12.56
N ILE A 47 -7.26 5.01 -11.84
CA ILE A 47 -8.25 5.62 -10.95
C ILE A 47 -9.49 6.05 -11.75
N GLU A 48 -9.31 6.77 -12.86
CA GLU A 48 -10.40 7.17 -13.76
C GLU A 48 -11.14 5.96 -14.35
N GLY A 49 -10.39 4.93 -14.76
CA GLY A 49 -10.94 3.69 -15.28
C GLY A 49 -11.80 2.93 -14.27
N VAL A 50 -11.44 2.97 -12.98
CA VAL A 50 -12.28 2.44 -11.90
C VAL A 50 -13.51 3.33 -11.70
N LYS A 51 -13.34 4.64 -11.56
CA LYS A 51 -14.43 5.60 -11.32
C LYS A 51 -15.43 5.70 -12.48
N SER A 52 -15.07 5.30 -13.69
CA SER A 52 -16.01 5.26 -14.82
C SER A 52 -16.96 4.05 -14.77
N ARG A 53 -16.72 3.07 -13.88
CA ARG A 53 -17.48 1.82 -13.82
C ARG A 53 -18.40 1.77 -12.58
N PRO A 54 -19.67 1.38 -12.73
CA PRO A 54 -20.49 0.99 -11.59
C PRO A 54 -19.90 -0.24 -10.88
N PRO A 55 -19.98 -0.36 -9.54
CA PRO A 55 -20.57 0.59 -8.58
C PRO A 55 -19.60 1.69 -8.08
N TYR A 56 -18.38 1.78 -8.64
CA TYR A 56 -17.31 2.63 -8.13
C TYR A 56 -17.45 4.11 -8.51
N SER A 57 -18.39 4.45 -9.39
CA SER A 57 -18.54 5.80 -9.95
C SER A 57 -18.92 6.87 -8.95
N GLY A 58 -19.61 6.50 -7.86
CA GLY A 58 -19.92 7.41 -6.75
C GLY A 58 -18.83 7.49 -5.68
N MET A 59 -17.76 6.70 -5.79
CA MET A 59 -16.77 6.58 -4.72
C MET A 59 -15.65 7.63 -4.85
N THR A 60 -15.16 8.10 -3.69
CA THR A 60 -14.08 9.09 -3.62
C THR A 60 -12.74 8.40 -3.40
N TYR A 61 -11.78 8.58 -4.30
CA TYR A 61 -10.44 8.04 -4.13
C TYR A 61 -9.71 8.74 -2.96
N LEU A 62 -9.11 7.95 -2.07
CA LEU A 62 -8.49 8.45 -0.82
C LEU A 62 -6.97 8.68 -0.93
N GLY A 63 -6.36 8.35 -2.07
CA GLY A 63 -4.90 8.42 -2.20
C GLY A 63 -4.19 7.21 -1.59
N GLY A 64 -2.86 7.32 -1.48
CA GLY A 64 -1.99 6.28 -0.92
C GLY A 64 -2.18 4.91 -1.58
N PRO A 65 -2.03 4.80 -2.92
CA PRO A 65 -2.14 3.52 -3.60
C PRO A 65 -0.99 2.62 -3.14
N GLN A 66 -1.28 1.34 -2.96
CA GLN A 66 -0.23 0.35 -2.71
C GLN A 66 -0.04 -0.47 -3.96
N PHE A 67 1.21 -0.72 -4.34
CA PHE A 67 1.55 -1.57 -5.46
C PHE A 67 2.15 -2.88 -4.96
N ASP A 68 1.61 -3.98 -5.47
CA ASP A 68 2.13 -5.33 -5.31
C ASP A 68 2.86 -5.71 -6.59
N ALA A 69 4.20 -5.66 -6.56
CA ALA A 69 5.05 -5.94 -7.71
C ALA A 69 5.04 -7.41 -8.12
N GLU A 70 4.86 -8.33 -7.17
CA GLU A 70 4.82 -9.76 -7.46
C GLU A 70 3.57 -10.12 -8.28
N ARG A 71 2.45 -9.46 -7.97
CA ARG A 71 1.15 -9.72 -8.62
C ARG A 71 0.81 -8.71 -9.72
N MET A 72 1.60 -7.64 -9.87
CA MET A 72 1.32 -6.51 -10.74
C MET A 72 -0.06 -5.86 -10.46
N LEU A 73 -0.39 -5.71 -9.18
CA LEU A 73 -1.68 -5.16 -8.75
C LEU A 73 -1.52 -3.84 -7.99
N TYR A 74 -2.39 -2.89 -8.31
CA TYR A 74 -2.64 -1.73 -7.47
C TYR A 74 -3.80 -2.02 -6.52
N ALA A 75 -3.60 -1.72 -5.24
CA ALA A 75 -4.64 -1.58 -4.24
C ALA A 75 -4.98 -0.10 -4.10
N LEU A 76 -6.12 0.29 -4.67
CA LEU A 76 -6.64 1.66 -4.67
C LEU A 76 -7.70 1.80 -3.59
N LYS A 77 -7.55 2.77 -2.69
CA LYS A 77 -8.51 3.01 -1.61
C LYS A 77 -9.56 4.03 -2.04
N PHE A 78 -10.81 3.68 -1.85
CA PHE A 78 -11.95 4.53 -2.13
C PHE A 78 -12.84 4.66 -0.90
N MET A 79 -13.57 5.75 -0.82
CA MET A 79 -14.62 6.01 0.15
C MET A 79 -15.97 5.81 -0.53
N ASP A 80 -16.75 4.85 -0.02
CA ASP A 80 -18.13 4.59 -0.41
C ASP A 80 -19.04 4.97 0.75
N GLY A 81 -19.61 6.17 0.72
CA GLY A 81 -20.30 6.76 1.86
C GLY A 81 -19.36 6.89 3.08
N SER A 82 -19.56 6.04 4.09
CA SER A 82 -18.73 5.97 5.31
C SER A 82 -17.80 4.76 5.36
N GLN A 83 -17.77 3.92 4.32
CA GLN A 83 -16.96 2.70 4.26
C GLN A 83 -15.76 2.83 3.32
N VAL A 84 -14.57 2.46 3.79
CA VAL A 84 -13.38 2.41 2.93
C VAL A 84 -13.39 1.11 2.14
N VAL A 85 -13.37 1.20 0.81
CA VAL A 85 -13.29 0.05 -0.07
C VAL A 85 -11.94 0.04 -0.77
N VAL A 86 -11.19 -1.05 -0.64
CA VAL A 86 -9.96 -1.30 -1.39
C VAL A 86 -10.32 -2.03 -2.68
N VAL A 87 -9.99 -1.41 -3.81
CA VAL A 87 -10.18 -1.99 -5.15
C VAL A 87 -8.83 -2.44 -5.68
N TYR A 88 -8.74 -3.71 -6.08
CA TYR A 88 -7.54 -4.28 -6.66
C TYR A 88 -7.62 -4.20 -8.19
N VAL A 89 -6.62 -3.60 -8.82
CA VAL A 89 -6.58 -3.32 -10.26
C VAL A 89 -5.27 -3.82 -10.85
N ASP A 90 -5.34 -4.55 -11.95
CA ASP A 90 -4.17 -4.98 -12.70
C ASP A 90 -3.47 -3.76 -13.34
N ALA A 91 -2.18 -3.58 -13.05
CA ALA A 91 -1.42 -2.41 -13.48
C ALA A 91 -1.14 -2.36 -14.99
N ARG A 92 -1.19 -3.51 -15.69
CA ARG A 92 -0.90 -3.61 -17.12
C ARG A 92 -2.15 -3.39 -17.96
N THR A 93 -3.29 -3.88 -17.49
CA THR A 93 -4.54 -3.94 -18.26
C THR A 93 -5.63 -3.00 -17.74
N GLY A 94 -5.53 -2.55 -16.49
CA GLY A 94 -6.58 -1.76 -15.82
C GLY A 94 -7.82 -2.58 -15.47
N ARG A 95 -7.73 -3.91 -15.53
CA ARG A 95 -8.81 -4.79 -15.14
C ARG A 95 -8.94 -4.83 -13.62
N ILE A 96 -10.16 -4.65 -13.11
CA ILE A 96 -10.47 -4.84 -11.70
C ILE A 96 -10.43 -6.34 -11.41
N VAL A 97 -9.58 -6.76 -10.47
CA VAL A 97 -9.41 -8.18 -10.09
C VAL A 97 -10.19 -8.54 -8.83
N GLY A 98 -10.58 -7.55 -8.03
CA GLY A 98 -11.37 -7.76 -6.83
C GLY A 98 -11.56 -6.48 -6.02
N ARG A 99 -12.30 -6.60 -4.92
CA ARG A 99 -12.48 -5.52 -3.94
C ARG A 99 -12.62 -6.08 -2.53
N LYS A 100 -12.30 -5.27 -1.53
CA LYS A 100 -12.53 -5.56 -0.11
C LYS A 100 -13.08 -4.31 0.60
N PRO A 101 -14.13 -4.44 1.42
CA PRO A 101 -14.58 -3.37 2.32
C PRO A 101 -13.64 -3.15 3.51
#